data_AF-A0A660STM8-F1
#
_entry.id   AF-A0A660STM8-F1
#
_cell.length_a   1.000
_cell.length_b   1.000
_cell.length_c   1.000
_cell.angle_alpha   90.00
_cell.angle_beta   90.00
_cell.angle_gamma   90.00
#
_symmetry.space_group_name_H-M   'P 1'
#
loop_
_entity.id
_entity.type
_entity.pdbx_description
1 polymer ?
#
loop_
_entity_poly.entity_id
_entity_poly.type
_entity_poly.pdbx_seq_one_letter_code
_entity_poly.pdbx_strand_id
1 'polypeptide(L)'
;MALFKAYTHQRIFAKLLISFLVVGILPVIFAGFAYRTVSNRLLIQDTGNRTYKSTSLVSLRLDEILDDNSRVIGDIESDNSFALIFDTGEYGVLSDKDKADLYNRIYMYLGDKNPKVGVYVMDAGGVNILSTKTLPVEY
;
A
#
# COMPACT_ATOMS: atom_id res chain seq x y z
N MET A 1 11.88 39.01 -71.33
CA MET A 1 10.95 39.63 -70.35
C MET A 1 10.12 38.62 -69.55
N ALA A 2 9.78 37.43 -70.08
CA ALA A 2 8.99 36.41 -69.37
C ALA A 2 9.72 35.72 -68.19
N LEU A 3 11.02 35.46 -68.31
CA LEU A 3 11.84 34.82 -67.25
C LEU A 3 11.92 35.64 -65.95
N PHE A 4 11.95 36.97 -66.05
CA PHE A 4 12.04 37.87 -64.90
C PHE A 4 10.73 37.93 -64.10
N LYS A 5 9.58 37.75 -64.78
CA LYS A 5 8.24 37.76 -64.18
C LYS A 5 7.95 36.47 -63.40
N ALA A 6 8.41 35.32 -63.91
CA ALA A 6 8.29 34.04 -63.21
C ALA A 6 9.12 34.01 -61.90
N TYR A 7 10.32 34.60 -61.92
CA TYR A 7 11.22 34.65 -60.77
C TYR A 7 10.69 35.51 -59.61
N THR A 8 10.03 36.64 -59.92
CA THR A 8 9.39 37.49 -58.91
C THR A 8 8.14 36.86 -58.32
N HIS A 9 7.32 36.17 -59.12
CA HIS A 9 6.15 35.44 -58.60
C HIS A 9 6.53 34.29 -57.67
N GLN A 10 7.60 33.53 -57.97
CA GLN A 10 8.12 32.49 -57.08
C GLN A 10 8.63 33.06 -55.75
N ARG A 11 9.32 34.20 -55.75
CA ARG A 11 9.78 34.86 -54.51
C ARG A 11 8.63 35.39 -53.65
N ILE A 12 7.58 35.93 -54.27
CA ILE A 12 6.39 36.42 -53.55
C ILE A 12 5.63 35.25 -52.93
N PHE A 13 5.43 34.16 -53.68
CA PHE A 13 4.80 32.95 -53.17
C PHE A 13 5.60 32.34 -52.01
N ALA A 14 6.93 32.25 -52.13
CA ALA A 14 7.78 31.76 -51.06
C ALA A 14 7.67 32.60 -49.78
N LYS A 15 7.61 33.93 -49.89
CA LYS A 15 7.41 34.82 -48.73
C LYS A 15 6.04 34.62 -48.07
N LEU A 16 4.97 34.48 -48.86
CA LEU A 16 3.63 34.18 -48.37
C LEU A 16 3.56 32.81 -47.68
N LEU A 17 4.19 31.79 -48.27
CA LEU A 17 4.29 30.45 -47.70
C LEU A 17 5.04 30.47 -46.36
N ILE A 18 6.19 31.15 -46.30
CA ILE A 18 6.96 31.29 -45.06
C ILE A 18 6.14 32.04 -44.01
N SER A 19 5.46 33.13 -44.37
CA SER A 19 4.60 33.86 -43.44
C SER A 19 3.44 33.00 -42.92
N PHE A 20 2.83 32.18 -43.79
CA PHE A 20 1.78 31.24 -43.39
C PHE A 20 2.33 30.16 -42.46
N LEU A 21 3.52 29.64 -42.71
CA LEU A 21 4.14 28.60 -41.87
C LEU A 21 4.55 29.16 -40.51
N VAL A 22 5.06 30.39 -40.47
CA VAL A 22 5.47 31.08 -39.23
C VAL A 22 4.29 31.55 -38.39
N VAL A 23 3.21 32.03 -39.00
CA VAL A 23 2.05 32.55 -38.26
C VAL A 23 1.00 31.48 -38.00
N GLY A 24 0.82 30.53 -38.92
CA GLY A 24 -0.23 29.51 -38.83
C GLY A 24 0.24 28.22 -38.17
N ILE A 25 1.38 27.67 -38.60
CA ILE A 25 1.78 26.30 -38.22
C ILE A 25 2.67 26.31 -36.97
N LEU A 26 3.68 27.17 -36.93
CA LEU A 26 4.65 27.24 -35.83
C LEU A 26 3.99 27.46 -34.45
N PRO A 27 3.04 28.40 -34.27
CA PRO A 27 2.41 28.62 -32.96
C PRO A 27 1.61 27.42 -32.48
N VAL A 28 0.95 26.70 -33.39
CA VAL A 28 0.17 25.48 -33.07
C VAL A 28 1.10 24.36 -32.58
N ILE A 29 2.25 24.18 -33.23
CA ILE A 29 3.25 23.19 -32.81
C ILE A 29 3.80 23.53 -31.42
N PHE A 30 4.16 24.79 -31.18
CA PHE A 30 4.68 25.22 -29.88
C PHE A 30 3.63 25.10 -28.77
N ALA A 31 2.38 25.46 -29.03
CA ALA A 31 1.28 25.30 -28.07
C ALA A 31 1.06 23.82 -27.72
N GLY A 32 1.08 22.92 -28.71
CA GLY A 32 0.95 21.48 -28.48
C GLY A 32 2.10 20.90 -27.65
N PHE A 33 3.34 21.31 -27.92
CA PHE A 33 4.50 20.92 -27.11
C PHE A 33 4.41 21.45 -25.68
N ALA A 34 4.11 22.74 -25.50
CA ALA A 34 3.96 23.35 -24.18
C ALA A 34 2.86 22.67 -23.36
N TYR A 35 1.69 22.41 -23.98
CA TYR A 35 0.59 21.70 -23.35
C TYR A 35 1.00 20.31 -22.89
N ARG A 36 1.67 19.53 -23.75
CA ARG A 36 2.15 18.19 -23.41
C ARG A 36 3.17 18.21 -22.26
N THR A 37 4.10 19.16 -22.27
CA THR A 37 5.11 19.29 -21.21
C THR A 37 4.49 19.66 -19.87
N VAL A 38 3.56 20.64 -19.85
CA VAL A 38 2.87 21.06 -18.62
C VAL A 38 1.96 19.93 -18.10
N SER A 39 1.18 19.30 -18.98
CA SER A 39 0.31 18.19 -18.63
C SER A 39 1.09 17.01 -18.04
N ASN A 40 2.21 16.61 -18.66
CA ASN A 40 3.05 15.55 -18.14
C ASN A 40 3.65 15.89 -16.76
N ARG A 41 4.08 17.14 -16.54
CA ARG A 41 4.60 17.57 -15.23
C ARG A 41 3.52 17.52 -14.15
N LEU A 42 2.32 18.00 -14.45
CA LEU A 42 1.19 17.95 -13.53
C LEU A 42 0.79 16.51 -13.22
N LEU A 43 0.72 15.64 -14.23
CA LEU A 43 0.43 14.22 -14.03
C LEU A 43 1.46 13.50 -13.16
N ILE A 44 2.77 13.76 -13.38
CA ILE A 44 3.84 13.19 -12.55
C ILE A 44 3.72 13.68 -11.11
N GLN A 45 3.47 14.98 -10.90
CA GLN A 45 3.34 15.56 -9.57
C GLN A 45 2.10 15.02 -8.83
N ASP A 46 0.96 14.94 -9.50
CA ASP A 46 -0.27 14.38 -8.93
C ASP A 46 -0.11 12.89 -8.61
N THR A 47 0.52 12.14 -9.50
CA THR A 47 0.80 10.72 -9.28
C THR A 47 1.73 10.55 -8.09
N GLY A 48 2.84 11.31 -8.02
CA GLY A 48 3.77 11.30 -6.89
C GLY A 48 3.09 11.64 -5.56
N ASN A 49 2.26 12.69 -5.54
CA ASN A 49 1.53 13.11 -4.34
C ASN A 49 0.52 12.05 -3.89
N ARG A 50 -0.22 11.44 -4.83
CA ARG A 50 -1.19 10.38 -4.53
C ARG A 50 -0.49 9.12 -4.01
N THR A 51 0.61 8.70 -4.65
CA THR A 51 1.41 7.57 -4.20
C THR A 51 1.97 7.83 -2.81
N TYR A 52 2.58 9.00 -2.57
CA TYR A 52 3.13 9.34 -1.25
C TYR A 52 2.06 9.31 -0.15
N LYS A 53 0.91 9.94 -0.39
CA LYS A 53 -0.22 9.91 0.56
C LYS A 53 -0.71 8.48 0.80
N SER A 54 -0.84 7.67 -0.25
CA SER A 54 -1.25 6.27 -0.12
C SER A 54 -0.24 5.46 0.69
N THR A 55 1.05 5.61 0.42
CA THR A 55 2.11 4.91 1.14
C THR A 55 2.16 5.32 2.61
N SER A 56 2.01 6.62 2.90
CA SER A 56 1.95 7.13 4.27
C SER A 56 0.75 6.56 5.03
N LEU A 57 -0.43 6.51 4.40
CA LEU A 57 -1.62 5.90 5.01
C LEU A 57 -1.46 4.39 5.24
N VAL A 58 -0.80 3.68 4.33
CA VAL A 58 -0.50 2.26 4.50
C VAL A 58 0.48 2.04 5.66
N SER A 59 1.53 2.86 5.75
CA SER A 59 2.49 2.79 6.87
C SER A 59 1.80 2.99 8.21
N LEU A 60 0.97 4.04 8.33
CA LEU A 60 0.25 4.33 9.57
C LEU A 60 -0.69 3.20 9.98
N ARG A 61 -1.35 2.55 9.01
CA ARG A 61 -2.19 1.37 9.26
C ARG A 61 -1.37 0.15 9.68
N LEU A 62 -0.18 -0.04 9.13
CA LEU A 62 0.71 -1.13 9.54
C LEU A 62 1.21 -0.92 10.97
N ASP A 63 1.58 0.32 11.32
CA ASP A 63 2.00 0.67 12.67
C ASP A 63 0.86 0.45 13.69
N GLU A 64 -0.37 0.84 13.33
CA GLU A 64 -1.57 0.58 14.14
C GLU A 64 -1.81 -0.92 14.35
N ILE A 65 -1.70 -1.73 13.29
CA ILE A 65 -1.86 -3.19 13.38
C ILE A 65 -0.77 -3.81 14.27
N LEU A 66 0.48 -3.34 14.18
CA LEU A 66 1.59 -3.84 14.99
C LEU A 66 1.40 -3.47 16.47
N ASP A 67 1.00 -2.24 16.77
CA ASP A 67 0.72 -1.77 18.13
C ASP A 67 -0.46 -2.55 18.74
N ASP A 68 -1.53 -2.76 17.98
CA ASP A 68 -2.68 -3.57 18.41
C ASP A 68 -2.28 -5.01 18.74
N ASN A 69 -1.47 -5.64 17.87
CA ASN A 69 -0.99 -7.00 18.11
C ASN A 69 -0.05 -7.07 19.32
N SER A 70 0.80 -6.06 19.50
CA SER A 70 1.68 -5.97 20.67
C SER A 70 0.88 -5.83 21.97
N ARG A 71 -0.22 -5.08 21.96
CA ARG A 71 -1.13 -4.96 23.12
C ARG A 71 -1.80 -6.28 23.45
N VAL A 72 -2.31 -7.00 22.45
CA VAL A 72 -2.90 -8.33 22.67
C VAL A 72 -1.89 -9.29 23.31
N ILE A 73 -0.63 -9.27 22.87
CA ILE A 73 0.42 -10.09 23.48
C ILE A 73 0.66 -9.66 24.93
N GLY A 74 0.75 -8.36 25.22
CA GLY A 74 0.91 -7.86 26.58
C GLY A 74 -0.28 -8.16 27.50
N ASP A 75 -1.51 -8.09 26.98
CA ASP A 75 -2.72 -8.45 27.70
C ASP A 75 -2.73 -9.95 28.05
N ILE A 76 -2.29 -10.81 27.12
CA ILE A 76 -2.14 -12.25 27.37
C ILE A 76 -1.02 -12.53 28.38
N GLU A 77 0.14 -11.87 28.26
CA GLU A 77 1.28 -12.03 29.17
C GLU A 77 0.94 -11.62 30.60
N SER A 78 0.14 -10.57 30.76
CA SER A 78 -0.27 -10.05 32.07
C SER A 78 -1.48 -10.78 32.69
N ASP A 79 -2.22 -11.57 31.90
CA ASP A 79 -3.35 -12.35 32.41
C ASP A 79 -2.86 -13.63 33.09
N ASN A 80 -2.89 -13.61 34.43
CA ASN A 80 -2.55 -14.75 35.30
C ASN A 80 -3.32 -16.04 34.97
N SER A 81 -4.45 -15.96 34.26
CA SER A 81 -5.19 -17.15 33.83
C SER A 81 -4.36 -18.04 32.89
N PHE A 82 -3.43 -17.44 32.13
CA PHE A 82 -2.50 -18.17 31.26
C PHE A 82 -1.37 -18.83 32.05
N ALA A 83 -1.19 -18.53 33.34
CA ALA A 83 -0.21 -19.23 34.19
C ALA A 83 -0.52 -20.73 34.32
N LEU A 84 -1.80 -21.11 34.18
CA LEU A 84 -2.25 -22.52 34.16
C LEU A 84 -1.58 -23.34 33.05
N ILE A 85 -1.12 -22.69 31.97
CA ILE A 85 -0.39 -23.33 30.87
C ILE A 85 0.99 -23.82 31.33
N PHE A 86 1.58 -23.16 32.33
CA PHE A 86 2.91 -23.47 32.86
C PHE A 86 2.86 -24.31 34.13
N ASP A 87 1.71 -24.38 34.81
CA ASP A 87 1.51 -25.11 36.06
C ASP A 87 1.09 -26.57 35.84
N THR A 88 0.79 -26.93 34.59
CA THR A 88 0.67 -28.33 34.18
C THR A 88 2.07 -28.96 34.14
N GLY A 89 2.44 -29.74 35.16
CA GLY A 89 3.71 -30.49 35.18
C GLY A 89 3.90 -31.44 33.98
N GLU A 90 4.95 -32.30 34.00
CA GLU A 90 5.44 -33.13 32.87
C GLU A 90 4.38 -33.90 32.01
N TYR A 91 3.14 -34.07 32.49
CA TYR A 91 2.05 -34.74 31.78
C TYR A 91 0.67 -34.04 31.91
N GLY A 92 0.62 -32.80 32.40
CA GLY A 92 -0.63 -32.10 32.65
C GLY A 92 -1.29 -31.64 31.35
N VAL A 93 -2.24 -32.42 30.83
CA VAL A 93 -3.10 -31.95 29.75
C VAL A 93 -4.12 -31.00 30.38
N LEU A 94 -4.16 -29.74 29.92
CA LEU A 94 -5.21 -28.79 30.29
C LEU A 94 -6.59 -29.45 30.11
N SER A 95 -7.44 -29.33 31.13
CA SER A 95 -8.85 -29.75 31.06
C SER A 95 -9.55 -29.04 29.89
N ASP A 96 -10.54 -29.69 29.29
CA ASP A 96 -11.35 -29.08 28.23
C ASP A 96 -12.02 -27.79 28.70
N LYS A 97 -12.37 -27.71 29.99
CA LYS A 97 -12.93 -26.50 30.59
C LYS A 97 -11.89 -25.36 30.62
N ASP A 98 -10.68 -25.66 31.06
CA ASP A 98 -9.61 -24.65 31.18
C ASP A 98 -9.19 -24.16 29.79
N LYS A 99 -9.13 -25.06 28.79
CA LYS A 99 -8.92 -24.69 27.39
C LYS A 99 -10.02 -23.76 26.88
N ALA A 100 -11.29 -24.09 27.14
CA ALA A 100 -12.41 -23.26 26.70
C ALA A 100 -12.37 -21.86 27.32
N ASP A 101 -12.04 -21.75 28.60
CA ASP A 101 -11.92 -20.47 29.30
C ASP A 101 -10.76 -19.63 28.74
N LEU A 102 -9.61 -20.25 28.46
CA LEU A 102 -8.47 -19.58 27.80
C LEU A 102 -8.82 -19.12 26.38
N TYR A 103 -9.51 -19.95 25.57
CA TYR A 103 -9.96 -19.55 24.24
C TYR A 103 -10.91 -18.34 24.31
N ASN A 104 -11.87 -18.36 25.22
CA ASN A 104 -12.81 -17.24 25.39
C ASN A 104 -12.07 -15.93 25.71
N ARG A 105 -11.05 -15.98 26.56
CA ARG A 105 -10.21 -14.81 26.87
C ARG A 105 -9.46 -14.31 25.65
N ILE A 106 -8.79 -15.20 24.91
CA ILE A 106 -8.11 -14.81 23.66
C ILE A 106 -9.12 -14.17 22.69
N TYR A 107 -10.31 -14.75 22.54
CA TYR A 107 -11.34 -14.17 21.66
C TYR A 107 -11.90 -12.84 22.16
N MET A 108 -11.91 -12.58 23.46
CA MET A 108 -12.24 -11.26 24.02
C MET A 108 -11.17 -10.23 23.65
N TYR A 109 -9.88 -10.55 23.79
CA TYR A 109 -8.78 -9.66 23.39
C TYR A 109 -8.74 -9.40 21.88
N LEU A 110 -9.14 -10.39 21.08
CA LEU A 110 -9.23 -10.27 19.62
C LEU A 110 -10.57 -9.68 19.14
N GLY A 111 -11.52 -9.43 20.04
CA GLY A 111 -12.90 -9.14 19.70
C GLY A 111 -13.08 -7.88 18.84
N ASP A 112 -12.30 -6.83 19.16
CA ASP A 112 -12.32 -5.54 18.49
C ASP A 112 -11.29 -5.41 17.34
N LYS A 113 -10.40 -6.41 17.17
CA LYS A 113 -9.29 -6.33 16.23
C LYS A 113 -9.70 -6.62 14.80
N ASN A 114 -9.23 -5.78 13.88
CA ASN A 114 -9.40 -5.94 12.44
C ASN A 114 -8.09 -5.61 11.71
N PRO A 115 -7.38 -6.60 11.13
CA PRO A 115 -7.80 -7.99 10.94
C PRO A 115 -7.69 -8.85 12.21
N LYS A 116 -8.56 -9.87 12.33
CA LYS A 116 -8.43 -10.88 13.40
C LYS A 116 -7.23 -11.79 13.10
N VAL A 117 -6.14 -11.61 13.83
CA VAL A 117 -4.93 -12.44 13.72
C VAL A 117 -5.12 -13.80 14.40
N GLY A 118 -4.35 -14.80 13.95
CA GLY A 118 -4.25 -16.07 14.66
C GLY A 118 -3.33 -15.92 15.86
N VAL A 119 -3.73 -16.45 17.01
CA VAL A 119 -2.92 -16.49 18.23
C VAL A 119 -2.54 -17.94 18.47
N TYR A 120 -1.26 -18.16 18.70
CA TYR A 120 -0.65 -19.46 18.89
C TYR A 120 0.14 -19.40 20.19
N VAL A 121 -0.16 -20.31 21.12
CA VAL A 121 0.60 -20.47 22.37
C VAL A 121 1.37 -21.77 22.27
N MET A 122 2.69 -21.66 22.36
CA MET A 122 3.61 -22.78 22.22
C MET A 122 4.41 -22.96 23.52
N ASP A 123 4.73 -24.21 23.83
CA ASP A 123 5.69 -24.54 24.88
C ASP A 123 7.13 -24.20 24.45
N ALA A 124 8.08 -24.17 25.40
CA ALA A 124 9.51 -24.03 25.16
C ALA A 124 10.07 -25.09 24.19
N GLY A 125 9.44 -26.27 24.11
CA GLY A 125 9.76 -27.31 23.13
C GLY A 125 9.19 -27.07 21.72
N GLY A 126 8.49 -25.96 21.49
CA GLY A 126 7.80 -25.67 20.23
C GLY A 126 6.51 -26.47 20.02
N VAL A 127 6.02 -27.15 21.06
CA VAL A 127 4.75 -27.89 21.00
C VAL A 127 3.59 -26.90 21.11
N ASN A 128 2.63 -27.01 20.18
CA ASN A 128 1.44 -26.18 20.21
C ASN A 128 0.50 -26.57 21.35
N ILE A 129 0.20 -25.63 22.23
CA ILE A 129 -0.69 -25.80 23.38
C ILE A 129 -2.10 -25.29 23.04
N LEU A 130 -2.19 -24.09 22.46
CA LEU A 130 -3.45 -23.44 22.09
C LEU A 130 -3.32 -22.71 20.75
N SER A 131 -4.35 -22.79 19.92
CA SER A 131 -4.31 -22.26 18.57
C SER A 131 -5.68 -21.78 18.13
N THR A 132 -5.85 -20.48 17.90
CA THR A 132 -7.15 -19.93 17.46
C THR A 132 -7.42 -20.07 15.97
N LYS A 133 -6.39 -20.43 15.21
CA LYS A 133 -6.45 -20.79 13.78
C LYS A 133 -5.64 -22.05 13.52
N THR A 134 -5.83 -22.68 12.37
CA THR A 134 -4.94 -23.75 11.93
C THR A 134 -3.52 -23.22 11.81
N LEU A 135 -2.55 -23.99 12.32
CA LEU A 135 -1.13 -23.70 12.06
C LEU A 135 -0.88 -23.79 10.55
N PRO A 136 -0.13 -22.84 9.96
CA PRO A 136 0.28 -22.95 8.58
C PRO A 136 1.14 -24.21 8.43
N VAL A 137 0.81 -25.03 7.42
CA VAL A 137 1.59 -26.21 7.06
C VAL A 137 2.68 -25.73 6.10
N GLU A 138 3.94 -26.01 6.41
CA GLU A 138 5.03 -25.82 5.45
C GLU A 138 4.81 -26.77 4.25
N TYR A 139 4.79 -26.21 3.04
CA TYR A 139 4.69 -26.96 1.78
C TYR A 139 6.08 -27.30 1.24
#